data_AF-A0AAW8LWK6-F1
#
_entry.id   AF-A0AAW8LWK6-F1
#
_cell.length_a   1.000
_cell.length_b   1.000
_cell.length_c   1.000
_cell.angle_alpha   90.00
_cell.angle_beta   90.00
_cell.angle_gamma   90.00
#
_symmetry.space_group_name_H-M   'P 1'
#
loop_
_entity.id
_entity.type
_entity.pdbx_description
1 polymer ?
#
loop_
_entity_poly.entity_id
_entity_poly.type
_entity_poly.pdbx_seq_one_letter_code
_entity_poly.pdbx_strand_id
1 'polypeptide(L)'
;MEFRLVVAAEGNILCEHPRIIERSHDKPPRTIYDWRHYLTVIQRKPGALRNGAPFLELPLAFRQLQDQMLRRLGGDREMADILALVLHHDEQVVVRAVELALDQGVPTKTHVLNLLHMLIDGKTTDGPDIDTPQALTLLQEPKANVERYDGLRVRIVGGRHAS
;
A
#
# COMPACT_ATOMS: atom_id res chain seq x y z
N MET A 1 37.62 -0.97 3.65
CA MET A 1 37.25 0.45 3.77
C MET A 1 35.85 0.60 3.22
N GLU A 2 34.92 1.01 4.06
CA GLU A 2 33.54 1.29 3.66
C GLU A 2 33.49 2.76 3.24
N PHE A 3 33.11 3.01 1.99
CA PHE A 3 32.97 4.37 1.48
C PHE A 3 31.50 4.76 1.65
N ARG A 4 31.20 6.04 1.93
CA ARG A 4 29.82 6.53 1.95
C ARG A 4 29.71 7.80 1.11
N LEU A 5 28.64 7.90 0.33
CA LEU A 5 28.24 9.13 -0.34
C LEU A 5 27.34 9.91 0.60
N VAL A 6 27.76 11.10 0.99
CA VAL A 6 26.98 11.99 1.84
C VAL A 6 26.47 13.12 0.96
N VAL A 7 25.14 13.29 0.91
CA VAL A 7 24.52 14.45 0.26
C VAL A 7 24.19 15.45 1.35
N ALA A 8 24.77 16.64 1.27
CA ALA A 8 24.53 17.72 2.22
C ALA A 8 23.98 18.95 1.51
N ALA A 9 23.03 19.64 2.14
CA ALA A 9 22.51 20.93 1.72
C ALA A 9 22.40 21.86 2.93
N GLU A 10 22.80 23.13 2.76
CA GLU A 10 22.71 24.15 3.82
C GLU A 10 23.40 23.74 5.14
N GLY A 11 24.48 22.96 5.07
CA GLY A 11 25.21 22.47 6.24
C GLY A 11 24.57 21.25 6.92
N ASN A 12 23.42 20.78 6.45
CA ASN A 12 22.74 19.58 6.95
C ASN A 12 22.98 18.39 6.03
N ILE A 13 23.24 17.23 6.60
CA ILE A 13 23.28 15.96 5.85
C ILE A 13 21.85 15.53 5.56
N LEU A 14 21.50 15.45 4.28
CA LEU A 14 20.17 15.04 3.82
C LEU A 14 20.06 13.52 3.69
N CYS A 15 21.13 12.86 3.22
CA CYS A 15 21.18 11.41 3.13
C CYS A 15 22.62 10.90 3.06
N GLU A 16 22.83 9.70 3.61
CA GLU A 16 24.08 8.96 3.52
C GLU A 16 23.81 7.63 2.81
N HIS A 17 24.63 7.31 1.80
CA HIS A 17 24.52 6.07 1.06
C HIS A 17 25.84 5.29 1.15
N PRO A 18 25.84 4.08 1.74
CA PRO A 18 27.02 3.23 1.74
C PRO A 18 27.36 2.85 0.30
N ARG A 19 28.64 2.96 -0.03
CA ARG A 19 29.22 2.63 -1.32
C ARG A 19 30.23 1.52 -1.14
N ILE A 20 29.97 0.40 -1.79
CA ILE A 20 30.91 -0.72 -1.82
C ILE A 20 31.80 -0.55 -3.04
N ILE A 21 33.11 -0.52 -2.80
CA ILE A 21 34.14 -0.52 -3.84
C ILE A 21 35.03 -1.73 -3.60
N GLU A 22 34.70 -2.85 -4.24
CA GLU A 22 35.51 -4.07 -4.21
C GLU A 22 36.68 -3.87 -5.20
N ARG A 23 37.87 -3.53 -4.68
CA ARG A 23 39.08 -3.26 -5.51
C ARG A 23 39.98 -4.49 -5.72
N SER A 24 39.64 -5.63 -5.13
CA SER A 24 40.41 -6.87 -5.29
C SER A 24 40.05 -7.53 -6.62
N HIS A 25 41.07 -7.96 -7.37
CA HIS A 25 40.90 -8.72 -8.60
C HIS A 25 40.56 -10.20 -8.34
N ASP A 26 40.68 -10.66 -7.09
CA ASP A 26 40.48 -12.05 -6.69
C ASP A 26 39.03 -12.36 -6.31
N LYS A 27 38.20 -11.33 -6.17
CA LYS A 27 36.78 -11.44 -5.83
C LYS A 27 35.92 -10.89 -6.96
N PRO A 28 34.79 -11.53 -7.29
CA PRO A 28 33.84 -10.97 -8.23
C PRO A 28 33.25 -9.66 -7.67
N PRO A 29 32.87 -8.71 -8.55
CA PRO A 29 32.25 -7.46 -8.12
C PRO A 29 30.95 -7.73 -7.36
N ARG A 30 30.77 -7.06 -6.21
CA ARG A 30 29.57 -7.17 -5.39
C ARG A 30 28.52 -6.14 -5.82
N THR A 31 27.35 -6.63 -6.24
CA THR A 31 26.16 -5.79 -6.48
C THR A 31 25.23 -5.89 -5.28
N ILE A 32 24.78 -4.76 -4.75
CA ILE A 32 23.74 -4.71 -3.71
C ILE A 32 22.48 -4.15 -4.32
N TYR A 33 21.38 -4.88 -4.16
CA TYR A 33 20.06 -4.42 -4.55
C TYR A 33 19.22 -4.08 -3.33
N ASP A 34 19.26 -2.83 -2.88
CA ASP A 34 18.28 -2.35 -1.90
C ASP A 34 17.04 -1.86 -2.65
N TRP A 35 15.93 -2.57 -2.49
CA TRP A 35 14.66 -2.26 -3.14
C TRP A 35 14.14 -0.85 -2.83
N ARG A 36 14.50 -0.26 -1.67
CA ARG A 36 14.10 1.08 -1.26
C ARG A 36 14.55 2.14 -2.26
N HIS A 37 15.75 1.97 -2.83
CA HIS A 37 16.30 2.88 -3.83
C HIS A 37 15.52 2.88 -5.16
N TYR A 38 14.70 1.86 -5.41
CA TYR A 38 13.95 1.71 -6.65
C TYR A 38 12.48 2.11 -6.53
N LEU A 39 12.01 2.54 -5.35
CA LEU A 39 10.61 2.89 -5.11
C LEU A 39 10.11 4.02 -6.01
N THR A 40 10.90 5.08 -6.17
CA THR A 40 10.54 6.20 -7.06
C THR A 40 10.52 5.79 -8.53
N VAL A 41 11.30 4.77 -8.91
CA VAL A 41 11.35 4.23 -10.27
C VAL A 41 10.10 3.41 -10.56
N ILE A 42 9.67 2.55 -9.64
CA ILE A 42 8.47 1.71 -9.85
C ILE A 42 7.18 2.50 -9.86
N GLN A 43 7.09 3.63 -9.13
CA GLN A 43 5.93 4.53 -9.24
C GLN A 43 5.72 5.03 -10.69
N ARG A 44 6.82 5.24 -11.43
CA ARG A 44 6.79 5.67 -12.83
C ARG A 44 6.69 4.49 -13.80
N LYS A 45 7.25 3.34 -13.43
CA LYS A 45 7.33 2.12 -14.25
C LYS A 45 6.92 0.88 -13.43
N PRO A 46 5.62 0.70 -13.16
CA PRO A 46 5.14 -0.37 -12.27
C PRO A 46 5.46 -1.78 -12.80
N GLY A 47 5.53 -1.96 -14.13
CA GLY A 47 5.90 -3.23 -14.74
C GLY A 47 7.28 -3.77 -14.36
N ALA A 48 8.19 -2.92 -13.85
CA ALA A 48 9.50 -3.34 -13.34
C ALA A 48 9.40 -4.25 -12.10
N LEU A 49 8.26 -4.26 -11.40
CA LEU A 49 8.01 -5.14 -10.26
C LEU A 49 8.05 -6.63 -10.61
N ARG A 50 7.75 -7.01 -11.86
CA ARG A 50 7.63 -8.42 -12.25
C ARG A 50 8.95 -9.17 -12.25
N ASN A 51 10.01 -8.50 -12.70
CA ASN A 51 11.32 -9.13 -12.95
C ASN A 51 12.49 -8.29 -12.42
N GLY A 52 12.21 -7.25 -11.63
CA GLY A 52 13.26 -6.41 -11.07
C GLY A 52 14.03 -7.18 -10.01
N ALA A 53 15.33 -7.38 -10.23
CA ALA A 53 16.23 -8.04 -9.29
C ALA A 53 16.11 -7.51 -7.84
N PRO A 54 15.96 -6.18 -7.59
CA PRO A 54 15.78 -5.68 -6.23
C PRO A 54 14.53 -6.18 -5.52
N PHE A 55 13.47 -6.54 -6.25
CA PHE A 55 12.20 -6.91 -5.64
C PHE A 55 12.11 -8.39 -5.26
N LEU A 56 13.13 -9.20 -5.59
CA LEU A 56 13.22 -10.60 -5.18
C LEU A 56 13.49 -10.73 -3.67
N GLU A 57 14.16 -9.74 -3.08
CA GLU A 57 14.53 -9.68 -1.66
C GLU A 57 13.53 -8.88 -0.81
N LEU A 58 12.32 -8.64 -1.32
CA LEU A 58 11.28 -7.96 -0.55
C LEU A 58 10.94 -8.72 0.75
N PRO A 59 10.61 -8.00 1.83
CA PRO A 59 9.97 -8.58 3.01
C PRO A 59 8.81 -9.51 2.65
N LEU A 60 8.64 -10.58 3.43
CA LEU A 60 7.68 -11.65 3.12
C LEU A 60 6.27 -11.13 2.87
N ALA A 61 5.76 -10.23 3.71
CA ALA A 61 4.45 -9.62 3.57
C ALA A 61 4.27 -8.92 2.20
N PHE A 62 5.28 -8.15 1.77
CA PHE A 62 5.23 -7.52 0.45
C PHE A 62 5.29 -8.52 -0.70
N ARG A 63 6.05 -9.61 -0.59
CA ARG A 63 6.05 -10.68 -1.62
C ARG A 63 4.68 -11.36 -1.72
N GLN A 64 4.07 -11.71 -0.59
CA GLN A 64 2.73 -12.30 -0.56
C GLN A 64 1.67 -11.35 -1.14
N LEU A 65 1.75 -10.06 -0.82
CA LEU A 65 0.87 -9.04 -1.40
C LEU A 65 1.09 -8.93 -2.92
N GLN A 66 2.35 -8.88 -3.37
CA GLN A 66 2.72 -8.81 -4.78
C GLN A 66 2.13 -9.99 -5.58
N ASP A 67 2.26 -11.21 -5.07
CA ASP A 67 1.75 -12.43 -5.72
C ASP A 67 0.23 -12.40 -5.92
N GLN A 68 -0.51 -11.75 -5.02
CA GLN A 68 -1.96 -11.61 -5.11
C GLN A 68 -2.36 -10.45 -6.03
N MET A 69 -1.66 -9.32 -5.95
CA MET A 69 -1.97 -8.12 -6.73
C MET A 69 -1.60 -8.27 -8.21
N LEU A 70 -0.45 -8.86 -8.54
CA LEU A 70 0.02 -9.01 -9.93
C LEU A 70 -0.88 -9.91 -10.80
N ARG A 71 -1.78 -10.69 -10.20
CA ARG A 71 -2.80 -11.47 -10.92
C ARG A 71 -3.94 -10.60 -11.46
N ARG A 72 -4.10 -9.38 -10.93
CA ARG A 72 -5.17 -8.45 -11.29
C ARG A 72 -4.66 -7.42 -12.31
N LEU A 73 -5.55 -6.99 -13.19
CA LEU A 73 -5.25 -5.96 -14.18
C LEU A 73 -5.05 -4.62 -13.46
N GLY A 74 -3.88 -4.00 -13.61
CA GLY A 74 -3.49 -2.78 -12.90
C GLY A 74 -2.95 -2.98 -11.48
N GLY A 75 -2.84 -4.23 -11.00
CA GLY A 75 -2.34 -4.52 -9.67
C GLY A 75 -0.85 -4.23 -9.46
N ASP A 76 -0.07 -4.13 -10.54
CA ASP A 76 1.32 -3.66 -10.52
C ASP A 76 1.40 -2.18 -10.10
N ARG A 77 0.48 -1.35 -10.59
CA ARG A 77 0.40 0.07 -10.20
C ARG A 77 -0.03 0.22 -8.75
N GLU A 78 -1.04 -0.54 -8.32
CA GLU A 78 -1.46 -0.53 -6.92
C GLU A 78 -0.35 -1.03 -5.98
N MET A 79 0.35 -2.11 -6.34
CA MET A 79 1.49 -2.62 -5.58
C MET A 79 2.62 -1.59 -5.50
N ALA A 80 2.94 -0.92 -6.61
CA ALA A 80 3.96 0.15 -6.63
C ALA A 80 3.59 1.31 -5.71
N ASP A 81 2.31 1.70 -5.70
CA ASP A 81 1.81 2.76 -4.82
C ASP A 81 1.90 2.37 -3.34
N ILE A 82 1.62 1.11 -3.00
CA ILE A 82 1.75 0.59 -1.62
C ILE A 82 3.21 0.57 -1.18
N LEU A 83 4.12 0.06 -2.01
CA LEU A 83 5.55 0.05 -1.70
C LEU A 83 6.10 1.47 -1.50
N ALA A 84 5.60 2.44 -2.26
CA ALA A 84 6.00 3.83 -2.13
C ALA A 84 5.55 4.49 -0.81
N LEU A 85 4.62 3.90 -0.05
CA LEU A 85 4.25 4.40 1.28
C LEU A 85 5.46 4.41 2.23
N VAL A 86 6.43 3.52 2.02
CA VAL A 86 7.68 3.46 2.80
C VAL A 86 8.56 4.71 2.60
N LEU A 87 8.31 5.51 1.57
CA LEU A 87 8.98 6.81 1.38
C LEU A 87 8.45 7.90 2.32
N HIS A 88 7.27 7.70 2.91
CA HIS A 88 6.54 8.72 3.69
C HIS A 88 6.19 8.27 5.10
N HIS A 89 6.26 6.97 5.36
CA HIS A 89 5.89 6.34 6.62
C HIS A 89 6.98 5.39 7.08
N ASP A 90 6.97 5.09 8.38
CA ASP A 90 7.85 4.07 8.94
C ASP A 90 7.60 2.71 8.27
N GLU A 91 8.68 2.05 7.84
CA GLU A 91 8.61 0.78 7.11
C GLU A 91 7.88 -0.30 7.89
N GLN A 92 8.12 -0.40 9.20
CA GLN A 92 7.52 -1.44 10.04
C GLN A 92 6.01 -1.25 10.13
N VAL A 93 5.54 0.01 10.19
CA VAL A 93 4.11 0.32 10.19
C VAL A 93 3.46 -0.05 8.86
N VAL A 94 4.12 0.22 7.72
CA VAL A 94 3.61 -0.18 6.40
C VAL A 94 3.58 -1.70 6.27
N VAL A 95 4.64 -2.40 6.66
CA VAL A 95 4.68 -3.88 6.67
C VAL A 95 3.54 -4.43 7.53
N ARG A 96 3.32 -3.88 8.73
CA ARG A 96 2.23 -4.29 9.62
C ARG A 96 0.85 -4.09 8.99
N ALA A 97 0.63 -2.98 8.29
CA ALA A 97 -0.62 -2.73 7.57
C ALA A 97 -0.86 -3.77 6.46
N VAL A 98 0.20 -4.18 5.76
CA VAL A 98 0.14 -5.22 4.73
C VAL A 98 -0.15 -6.59 5.34
N GLU A 99 0.51 -6.95 6.44
CA GLU A 99 0.23 -8.20 7.18
C GLU A 99 -1.24 -8.28 7.57
N LEU A 100 -1.78 -7.22 8.20
CA LEU A 100 -3.19 -7.17 8.59
C LEU A 100 -4.14 -7.30 7.40
N ALA A 101 -3.83 -6.67 6.26
CA ALA A 101 -4.64 -6.78 5.06
C ALA A 101 -4.64 -8.20 4.48
N LEU A 102 -3.50 -8.89 4.54
CA LEU A 102 -3.35 -10.29 4.12
C LEU A 102 -4.10 -11.24 5.06
N ASP A 103 -3.96 -11.05 6.37
CA ASP A 103 -4.64 -11.85 7.41
C ASP A 103 -6.16 -11.73 7.30
N GLN A 104 -6.67 -10.52 7.00
CA GLN A 104 -8.09 -10.27 6.77
C GLN A 104 -8.58 -10.74 5.39
N GLY A 105 -7.69 -11.23 4.52
CA GLY A 105 -8.04 -11.69 3.18
C GLY A 105 -8.46 -10.58 2.21
N VAL A 106 -8.17 -9.32 2.52
CA VAL A 106 -8.53 -8.14 1.71
C VAL A 106 -7.25 -7.42 1.23
N PRO A 107 -6.48 -8.02 0.31
CA PRO A 107 -5.22 -7.48 -0.23
C PRO A 107 -5.50 -6.40 -1.30
N THR A 108 -6.07 -5.26 -0.89
CA THR A 108 -6.35 -4.13 -1.78
C THR A 108 -5.63 -2.88 -1.30
N LYS A 109 -5.22 -2.01 -2.23
CA LYS A 109 -4.56 -0.75 -1.88
C LYS A 109 -5.36 0.09 -0.89
N THR A 110 -6.66 0.24 -1.13
CA THR A 110 -7.54 1.03 -0.25
C THR A 110 -7.58 0.47 1.16
N HIS A 111 -7.65 -0.85 1.30
CA HIS A 111 -7.70 -1.49 2.61
C HIS A 111 -6.36 -1.35 3.37
N VAL A 112 -5.24 -1.54 2.68
CA VAL A 112 -3.90 -1.31 3.25
C VAL A 112 -3.74 0.15 3.71
N LEU A 113 -4.18 1.13 2.91
CA LEU A 113 -4.14 2.54 3.29
C LEU A 113 -4.99 2.83 4.53
N ASN A 114 -6.18 2.25 4.62
CA ASN A 114 -7.05 2.41 5.78
C ASN A 114 -6.41 1.85 7.05
N LEU A 115 -5.84 0.63 6.98
CA LEU A 115 -5.12 0.02 8.10
C LEU A 115 -3.88 0.83 8.48
N LEU A 116 -3.13 1.34 7.52
CA LEU A 116 -1.97 2.19 7.77
C LEU A 116 -2.37 3.46 8.53
N HIS A 117 -3.39 4.19 8.07
CA HIS A 117 -3.88 5.38 8.77
C HIS A 117 -4.38 5.03 10.17
N MET A 118 -5.04 3.89 10.33
CA MET A 118 -5.51 3.42 11.63
C MET A 118 -4.36 3.15 12.61
N LEU A 119 -3.29 2.51 12.15
CA LEU A 119 -2.08 2.25 12.93
C LEU A 119 -1.38 3.55 13.32
N ILE A 120 -1.31 4.53 12.40
CA ILE A 120 -0.70 5.84 12.66
C ILE A 120 -1.54 6.67 13.64
N ASP A 121 -2.85 6.68 13.49
CA ASP A 121 -3.78 7.43 14.36
C ASP A 121 -3.91 6.81 15.76
N GLY A 122 -3.41 5.59 15.97
CA GLY A 122 -3.58 4.84 17.22
C GLY A 122 -5.02 4.40 17.49
N LYS A 123 -5.90 4.45 16.48
CA LYS A 123 -7.30 4.00 16.58
C LYS A 123 -7.35 2.48 16.44
N THR A 124 -6.91 1.74 17.45
CA THR A 124 -7.00 0.28 17.43
C THR A 124 -8.45 -0.18 17.25
N THR A 125 -8.67 -1.13 16.34
CA THR A 125 -9.95 -1.85 16.19
C THR A 125 -10.26 -2.71 17.41
N ASP A 126 -9.28 -2.96 18.28
CA ASP A 126 -9.42 -3.61 19.59
C ASP A 126 -10.11 -2.71 20.63
N GLY A 127 -11.01 -1.83 20.18
CA GLY A 127 -12.00 -1.27 21.08
C GLY A 127 -12.82 -2.41 21.67
N PRO A 128 -13.26 -2.31 22.93
CA PRO A 128 -14.14 -3.33 23.51
C PRO A 128 -15.33 -3.53 22.57
N ASP A 129 -15.72 -4.78 22.37
CA ASP A 129 -16.92 -5.12 21.59
C ASP A 129 -18.07 -4.28 22.16
N ILE A 130 -18.62 -3.40 21.33
CA ILE A 130 -19.64 -2.46 21.80
C ILE A 130 -20.90 -3.28 21.99
N ASP A 131 -21.21 -3.61 23.24
CA ASP A 131 -22.49 -4.22 23.62
C ASP A 131 -23.60 -3.34 23.05
N THR A 132 -24.23 -3.82 21.98
CA THR A 132 -25.25 -3.04 21.27
C THR A 132 -26.46 -2.94 22.20
N PRO A 133 -26.80 -1.74 22.72
CA PRO A 133 -27.92 -1.61 23.64
C PRO A 133 -29.20 -2.11 22.96
N GLN A 134 -30.09 -2.77 23.71
CA GLN A 134 -31.38 -3.27 23.20
C GLN A 134 -32.23 -2.19 22.50
N ALA A 135 -32.02 -0.91 22.82
CA ALA A 135 -32.65 0.21 22.13
C ALA A 135 -32.26 0.34 20.64
N LEU A 136 -31.12 -0.25 20.23
CA LEU A 136 -30.64 -0.27 18.85
C LEU A 136 -30.96 -1.59 18.13
N THR A 137 -31.76 -2.47 18.74
CA THR A 137 -32.30 -3.64 18.05
C THR A 137 -33.21 -3.16 16.91
N LEU A 138 -32.84 -3.51 15.69
CA LEU A 138 -33.59 -3.12 14.50
C LEU A 138 -34.98 -3.77 14.54
N LEU A 139 -36.02 -2.97 14.77
CA LEU A 139 -37.42 -3.42 14.64
C LEU A 139 -37.76 -3.85 13.20
N GLN A 140 -37.02 -3.31 12.22
CA GLN A 140 -37.18 -3.63 10.83
C GLN A 140 -35.80 -3.75 10.18
N GLU A 141 -35.45 -4.97 9.77
CA GLU A 141 -34.19 -5.19 9.09
C GLU A 141 -34.15 -4.47 7.74
N PRO A 142 -33.02 -3.82 7.39
CA PRO A 142 -32.85 -3.23 6.08
C PRO A 142 -32.89 -4.32 5.03
N LYS A 143 -33.88 -4.23 4.13
CA LYS A 143 -33.93 -5.07 2.94
C LYS A 143 -33.00 -4.49 1.89
N ALA A 144 -32.14 -5.31 1.30
CA ALA A 144 -31.33 -4.95 0.14
C ALA A 144 -32.23 -4.83 -1.11
N ASN A 145 -33.07 -3.80 -1.15
CA ASN A 145 -34.04 -3.55 -2.21
C ASN A 145 -33.56 -2.41 -3.12
N VAL A 146 -32.99 -2.79 -4.27
CA VAL A 146 -32.54 -1.87 -5.32
C VAL A 146 -33.70 -1.25 -6.13
N GLU A 147 -34.87 -1.91 -6.18
CA GLU A 147 -36.06 -1.43 -6.92
C GLU A 147 -36.59 -0.09 -6.38
N ARG A 148 -36.31 0.21 -5.10
CA ARG A 148 -36.66 1.49 -4.47
C ARG A 148 -35.98 2.68 -5.19
N TYR A 149 -34.78 2.49 -5.73
CA TYR A 149 -34.09 3.50 -6.53
C TYR A 149 -34.59 3.56 -7.98
N ASP A 150 -34.96 2.41 -8.56
CA ASP A 150 -35.52 2.37 -9.93
C ASP A 150 -36.85 3.13 -10.03
N GLY A 151 -37.69 3.05 -8.99
CA GLY A 151 -38.92 3.86 -8.91
C GLY A 151 -38.68 5.37 -8.88
N LEU A 152 -37.53 5.84 -8.37
CA LEU A 152 -37.17 7.26 -8.40
C LEU A 152 -36.76 7.72 -9.80
N ARG A 153 -36.21 6.84 -10.64
CA ARG A 153 -35.88 7.15 -12.05
C ARG A 153 -37.12 7.37 -12.90
N VAL A 154 -38.18 6.59 -12.69
CA VAL A 154 -39.45 6.72 -13.44
C VAL A 154 -40.12 8.08 -13.20
N ARG A 155 -39.94 8.65 -12.00
CA ARG A 155 -40.55 9.94 -11.62
C ARG A 155 -39.86 11.15 -12.28
N ILE A 156 -38.62 11.01 -12.75
CA ILE A 156 -37.85 12.09 -13.40
C ILE A 156 -38.15 12.18 -14.91
N VAL A 157 -38.61 11.09 -15.54
CA VAL A 157 -38.91 11.05 -17.00
C VAL A 157 -40.14 11.92 -17.37
N GLY A 158 -40.89 12.44 -16.39
CA GLY A 158 -42.01 13.36 -16.61
C GLY A 158 -41.67 14.87 -16.55
N GLY A 159 -40.44 15.25 -16.18
CA GLY A 159 -40.03 16.65 -16.01
C GLY A 159 -39.21 17.18 -17.18
N ARG A 160 -39.86 17.88 -18.12
CA ARG A 160 -39.23 18.62 -19.22
C ARG A 160 -38.18 19.62 -18.71
N HIS A 161 -36.93 19.50 -19.17
CA HIS A 161 -36.01 20.64 -19.35
C HIS A 161 -35.37 20.45 -20.74
N ALA A 162 -35.96 21.04 -21.78
CA ALA A 162 -35.67 22.37 -22.35
C ALA A 162 -34.52 22.31 -23.36
N SER A 163 -34.86 22.70 -24.59
CA SER A 163 -34.05 22.81 -25.81
C SER A 163 -32.92 23.83 -25.69
#